data_AF-A0A947FQV5-F1
#
_entry.id   AF-A0A947FQV5-F1
#
_cell.length_a   1.000
_cell.length_b   1.000
_cell.length_c   1.000
_cell.angle_alpha   90.00
_cell.angle_beta   90.00
_cell.angle_gamma   90.00
#
_symmetry.space_group_name_H-M   'P 1'
#
loop_
_entity.id
_entity.type
_entity.pdbx_description
1 polymer ?
#
loop_
_entity_poly.entity_id
_entity_poly.type
_entity_poly.pdbx_seq_one_letter_code
_entity_poly.pdbx_strand_id
1 'polypeptide(L)'
;MRGRGYRVWVIAALLGIVGIALAAYKWRELGFPVLPKAQTEVWTVEVTVSFDAGPGPIKANLYIPGLTPGFAILEENFVSRGFGFTPNYVSGGRQVQWARRRARGLQTLYYRAVIYKDPAQTESDTTPPFPSKPSLGQPFDMAIDVLIDDVRARSADAESFTEELLKRLGQPDVDQNVELLLGPAPTAAESARVAQTLLAAARIPARTIHGIYLQDQQRRAEIVPWLEVHDGTRWLYFDPLTGNQGLPDNFLLWWTGDDDLLEVDGGGDVEIRFAVQRNVMSRIDIAQRRVEETEPILNQFSLFALPIQTQAVYAVLLLIPIGAFVVVLLRNVIGVQTFGTFMPVLIALAFRETQLWWGAVLFSTLVALGLAFRFYLERLRLLLVPRLSAVLIIVVILMLALSIISHRLGFEGGLSVALFPMVIIAMTIERMSVVWEERGGTEAVQQGLGSLLVAVISYAVMDLDLIRHLVFVFPELLLVVLAATILLGRYSGYRLLELYRFRELADKDD
;
A
#
# COMPACT_ATOMS: atom_id res chain seq x y z
N MET A 1 -41.93 -27.35 7.30
CA MET A 1 -41.07 -26.85 6.20
C MET A 1 -40.55 -25.40 6.36
N ARG A 2 -41.00 -24.58 7.33
CA ARG A 2 -40.50 -23.20 7.54
C ARG A 2 -39.06 -23.08 8.10
N GLY A 3 -38.53 -24.09 8.79
CA GLY A 3 -37.22 -24.02 9.48
C GLY A 3 -35.96 -24.09 8.58
N ARG A 4 -36.03 -24.67 7.37
CA ARG A 4 -34.90 -24.66 6.42
C ARG A 4 -34.72 -23.29 5.75
N GLY A 5 -35.74 -22.43 5.83
CA GLY A 5 -35.74 -21.10 5.25
C GLY A 5 -34.65 -20.22 5.85
N TYR A 6 -34.71 -20.12 7.18
CA TYR A 6 -33.87 -19.26 8.00
C TYR A 6 -32.38 -19.65 7.98
N ARG A 7 -32.06 -20.95 7.94
CA ARG A 7 -30.66 -21.42 7.95
C ARG A 7 -29.81 -20.83 6.82
N VAL A 8 -30.40 -20.65 5.63
CA VAL A 8 -29.66 -20.11 4.48
C VAL A 8 -29.34 -18.63 4.65
N TRP A 9 -30.30 -17.86 5.18
CA TRP A 9 -30.08 -16.45 5.51
C TRP A 9 -29.02 -16.27 6.61
N VAL A 10 -29.05 -17.11 7.65
CA VAL A 10 -28.04 -17.09 8.71
C VAL A 10 -26.65 -17.42 8.17
N ILE A 11 -26.52 -18.47 7.36
CA ILE A 11 -25.23 -18.85 6.76
C ILE A 11 -24.71 -17.74 5.85
N ALA A 12 -25.56 -17.17 4.98
CA ALA A 12 -25.17 -16.07 4.10
C ALA A 12 -24.77 -14.82 4.91
N ALA A 13 -25.51 -14.47 5.97
CA ALA A 13 -25.17 -13.36 6.84
C ALA A 13 -23.84 -13.59 7.57
N LEU A 14 -23.62 -14.79 8.11
CA LEU A 14 -22.36 -15.14 8.77
C LEU A 14 -21.17 -15.03 7.81
N LEU A 15 -21.27 -15.61 6.61
CA LEU A 15 -20.22 -15.53 5.59
C LEU A 15 -19.94 -14.09 5.16
N GLY A 16 -21.00 -13.29 4.95
CA GLY A 16 -20.88 -11.88 4.59
C GLY A 16 -20.20 -11.06 5.70
N ILE A 17 -20.61 -11.24 6.96
CA ILE A 17 -20.02 -10.53 8.11
C ILE A 17 -18.55 -10.91 8.28
N VAL A 18 -18.22 -12.21 8.24
CA VAL A 18 -16.83 -12.66 8.38
C VAL A 18 -15.96 -12.12 7.25
N GLY A 19 -16.43 -12.18 6.00
CA GLY A 19 -15.68 -11.65 4.86
C GLY A 19 -15.43 -10.14 4.95
N ILE A 20 -16.45 -9.36 5.34
CA ILE A 20 -16.32 -7.91 5.52
C ILE A 20 -15.42 -7.57 6.72
N ALA A 21 -15.54 -8.29 7.84
CA ALA A 21 -14.73 -8.05 9.03
C ALA A 21 -13.23 -8.27 8.77
N LEU A 22 -12.87 -9.36 8.08
CA LEU A 22 -11.49 -9.63 7.71
C LEU A 22 -10.94 -8.59 6.72
N ALA A 23 -11.73 -8.18 5.73
CA ALA A 23 -11.34 -7.13 4.80
C ALA A 23 -11.16 -5.77 5.50
N ALA A 24 -12.03 -5.44 6.46
CA ALA A 24 -11.95 -4.22 7.25
C ALA A 24 -10.71 -4.21 8.17
N TYR A 25 -10.36 -5.35 8.76
CA TYR A 25 -9.13 -5.51 9.54
C TYR A 25 -7.87 -5.25 8.69
N LYS A 26 -7.78 -5.88 7.51
CA LYS A 26 -6.69 -5.63 6.55
C LYS A 26 -6.60 -4.18 6.10
N TRP A 27 -7.73 -3.52 5.90
CA TRP A 27 -7.76 -2.13 5.47
C TRP A 27 -7.32 -1.16 6.58
N ARG A 28 -7.82 -1.32 7.81
CA ARG A 28 -7.60 -0.38 8.90
C ARG A 28 -6.28 -0.61 9.64
N GLU A 29 -6.02 -1.86 10.04
CA GLU A 29 -4.87 -2.20 10.88
C GLU A 29 -3.62 -2.43 10.03
N LEU A 30 -3.76 -3.16 8.92
CA LEU A 30 -2.63 -3.53 8.07
C LEU A 30 -2.37 -2.51 6.94
N GLY A 31 -3.23 -1.50 6.77
CA GLY A 31 -3.03 -0.39 5.85
C GLY A 31 -3.15 -0.73 4.35
N PHE A 32 -3.72 -1.90 3.99
CA PHE A 32 -3.89 -2.27 2.58
C PHE A 32 -4.88 -1.34 1.86
N PRO A 33 -4.55 -0.81 0.68
CA PRO A 33 -5.43 0.12 -0.03
C PRO A 33 -6.62 -0.59 -0.69
N VAL A 34 -7.81 -0.02 -0.56
CA VAL A 34 -9.04 -0.50 -1.25
C VAL A 34 -9.02 -0.11 -2.74
N LEU A 35 -8.45 1.05 -3.07
CA LEU A 35 -8.34 1.55 -4.43
C LEU A 35 -7.07 1.06 -5.11
N PRO A 36 -7.13 0.70 -6.41
CA PRO A 36 -5.94 0.39 -7.17
C PRO A 36 -5.05 1.64 -7.29
N LYS A 37 -3.74 1.43 -7.42
CA LYS A 37 -2.73 2.50 -7.63
C LYS A 37 -2.70 3.56 -6.52
N ALA A 38 -3.16 3.24 -5.31
CA ALA A 38 -2.98 4.12 -4.17
C ALA A 38 -1.48 4.24 -3.85
N GLN A 39 -0.97 5.46 -4.00
CA GLN A 39 0.43 5.80 -3.77
C GLN A 39 0.54 6.62 -2.49
N THR A 40 1.66 6.44 -1.78
CA THR A 40 2.02 7.27 -0.63
C THR A 40 3.39 7.88 -0.88
N GLU A 41 3.52 9.13 -0.47
CA GLU A 41 4.80 9.83 -0.46
C GLU A 41 5.73 9.16 0.56
N VAL A 42 6.91 8.82 0.09
CA VAL A 42 8.00 8.34 0.94
C VAL A 42 9.18 9.27 0.75
N TRP A 43 9.97 9.47 1.80
CA TRP A 43 11.18 10.26 1.75
C TRP A 43 12.36 9.35 1.97
N THR A 44 13.34 9.42 1.09
CA THR A 44 14.63 8.80 1.28
C THR A 44 15.56 9.84 1.86
N VAL A 45 16.00 9.63 3.09
CA VAL A 45 17.00 10.46 3.75
C VAL A 45 18.32 9.71 3.74
N GLU A 46 19.34 10.32 3.14
CA GLU A 46 20.69 9.78 3.07
C GLU A 46 21.66 10.69 3.82
N VAL A 47 22.45 10.09 4.69
CA VAL A 47 23.53 10.74 5.42
C VAL A 47 24.84 10.20 4.91
N THR A 48 25.66 11.11 4.37
CA THR A 48 27.03 10.82 3.94
C THR A 48 27.99 11.45 4.92
N VAL A 49 28.79 10.61 5.58
CA VAL A 49 29.86 11.04 6.48
C VAL A 49 31.20 10.77 5.80
N SER A 50 31.99 11.81 5.57
CA SER A 50 33.32 11.74 4.98
C SER A 50 34.37 12.24 5.96
N PHE A 51 35.49 11.53 6.10
CA PHE A 51 36.58 11.93 6.97
C PHE A 51 37.90 11.30 6.52
N ASP A 52 39.01 11.92 6.89
CA ASP A 52 40.34 11.40 6.64
C ASP A 52 40.80 10.48 7.78
N ALA A 53 41.20 9.26 7.42
CA ALA A 53 41.65 8.26 8.38
C ALA A 53 43.02 8.58 8.98
N GLY A 54 43.12 8.61 10.31
CA GLY A 54 44.37 8.74 11.04
C GLY A 54 45.15 7.41 11.20
N PRO A 55 46.30 7.45 11.90
CA PRO A 55 47.17 6.27 12.08
C PRO A 55 46.64 5.23 13.08
N GLY A 56 45.53 5.52 13.78
CA GLY A 56 44.96 4.71 14.85
C GLY A 56 43.68 3.94 14.47
N PRO A 57 43.07 3.23 15.43
CA PRO A 57 41.73 2.71 15.27
C PRO A 57 40.73 3.86 15.13
N ILE A 58 39.71 3.65 14.30
CA ILE A 58 38.69 4.64 13.99
C ILE A 58 37.38 4.19 14.61
N LYS A 59 36.70 5.10 15.31
CA LYS A 59 35.32 4.94 15.74
C LYS A 59 34.53 6.17 15.30
N ALA A 60 33.43 5.97 14.59
CA ALA A 60 32.52 7.03 14.22
C ALA A 60 31.15 6.72 14.81
N ASN A 61 30.63 7.61 15.66
CA ASN A 61 29.31 7.48 16.27
C ASN A 61 28.38 8.52 15.64
N LEU A 62 27.29 8.08 15.04
CA LEU A 62 26.29 8.96 14.42
C LEU A 62 24.93 8.71 15.05
N TYR A 63 24.27 9.79 15.48
CA TYR A 63 22.86 9.72 15.88
C TYR A 63 21.97 9.46 14.65
N ILE A 64 21.05 8.50 14.80
CA ILE A 64 20.09 8.11 13.77
C ILE A 64 18.66 8.21 14.32
N PRO A 65 17.65 8.44 13.47
CA PRO A 65 16.27 8.55 13.91
C PRO A 65 15.84 7.31 14.70
N GLY A 66 15.14 7.54 15.81
CA GLY A 66 14.61 6.48 16.67
C GLY A 66 13.12 6.67 16.89
N LEU A 67 12.76 7.68 17.68
CA LEU A 67 11.38 8.13 17.82
C LEU A 67 11.11 9.22 16.78
N THR A 68 10.11 9.01 15.93
CA THR A 68 9.75 9.95 14.84
C THR A 68 8.25 10.21 14.87
N PRO A 69 7.75 11.13 15.70
CA PRO A 69 6.32 11.41 15.78
C PRO A 69 5.73 11.75 14.39
N GLY A 70 4.63 11.09 14.02
CA GLY A 70 3.98 11.28 12.71
C GLY A 70 4.68 10.62 11.51
N PHE A 71 5.82 9.96 11.71
CA PHE A 71 6.57 9.26 10.66
C PHE A 71 7.00 7.87 11.11
N ALA A 72 7.08 6.95 10.15
CA ALA A 72 7.61 5.61 10.38
C ALA A 72 8.76 5.32 9.41
N ILE A 73 9.78 4.65 9.93
CA ILE A 73 10.91 4.17 9.14
C ILE A 73 10.51 2.84 8.50
N LEU A 74 10.57 2.77 7.17
CA LEU A 74 10.23 1.59 6.36
C LEU A 74 11.41 0.67 6.11
N GLU A 75 12.60 1.25 5.93
CA GLU A 75 13.81 0.50 5.62
C GLU A 75 15.03 1.31 6.04
N GLU A 76 16.03 0.62 6.60
CA GLU A 76 17.30 1.20 6.99
C GLU A 76 18.45 0.43 6.37
N ASN A 77 19.38 1.17 5.77
CA ASN A 77 20.56 0.59 5.13
C ASN A 77 21.82 1.30 5.63
N PHE A 78 22.79 0.49 6.05
CA PHE A 78 24.12 0.95 6.46
C PHE A 78 25.14 0.45 5.44
N VAL A 79 25.77 1.37 4.71
CA VAL A 79 26.79 1.02 3.72
C VAL A 79 28.14 1.56 4.16
N SER A 80 29.02 0.66 4.61
CA SER A 80 30.35 1.00 5.10
C SER A 80 31.40 0.00 4.60
N ARG A 81 32.41 0.48 3.86
CA ARG A 81 33.43 -0.39 3.27
C ARG A 81 34.45 -0.85 4.32
N GLY A 82 34.28 -2.07 4.82
CA GLY A 82 35.24 -2.71 5.75
C GLY A 82 35.19 -2.21 7.19
N PHE A 83 34.15 -1.46 7.56
CA PHE A 83 33.83 -1.13 8.95
C PHE A 83 32.82 -2.16 9.49
N GLY A 84 32.96 -2.54 10.75
CA GLY A 84 31.85 -3.14 11.48
C GLY A 84 30.90 -2.05 11.96
N PHE A 85 29.61 -2.33 12.03
CA PHE A 85 28.62 -1.40 12.57
C PHE A 85 27.76 -2.06 13.65
N THR A 86 27.42 -1.30 14.68
CA THR A 86 26.54 -1.74 15.77
C THR A 86 25.59 -0.59 16.13
N PRO A 87 24.27 -0.75 15.97
CA PRO A 87 23.28 0.19 16.49
C PRO A 87 23.13 0.00 18.01
N ASN A 88 23.10 1.11 18.74
CA ASN A 88 22.94 1.19 20.20
C ASN A 88 21.88 2.23 20.56
N TYR A 89 21.31 2.11 21.77
CA TYR A 89 20.41 3.11 22.35
C TYR A 89 21.15 3.92 23.42
N VAL A 90 20.99 5.23 23.38
CA VAL A 90 21.61 6.22 24.27
C VAL A 90 20.56 7.25 24.72
N SER A 91 20.89 8.13 25.66
CA SER A 91 19.94 9.12 26.22
C SER A 91 19.34 10.08 25.19
N GLY A 92 20.04 10.33 24.08
CA GLY A 92 19.57 11.18 22.98
C GLY A 92 18.82 10.46 21.86
N GLY A 93 18.56 9.15 21.99
CA GLY A 93 17.88 8.33 21.00
C GLY A 93 18.71 7.12 20.57
N ARG A 94 18.75 6.87 19.25
CA ARG A 94 19.47 5.73 18.68
C ARG A 94 20.75 6.22 18.01
N GLN A 95 21.83 5.48 18.17
CA GLN A 95 23.13 5.84 17.62
C GLN A 95 23.75 4.62 16.94
N VAL A 96 24.38 4.81 15.78
CA VAL A 96 25.16 3.75 15.13
C VAL A 96 26.65 4.04 15.32
N GLN A 97 27.37 3.02 15.78
CA GLN A 97 28.82 3.07 15.88
C GLN A 97 29.45 2.27 14.74
N TRP A 98 30.27 2.94 13.92
CA TRP A 98 31.16 2.28 12.97
C TRP A 98 32.57 2.17 13.56
N ALA A 99 33.16 0.98 13.51
CA ALA A 99 34.49 0.74 14.03
C ALA A 99 35.39 0.00 13.04
N ARG A 100 36.64 0.44 12.92
CA ARG A 100 37.67 -0.21 12.11
C ARG A 100 39.06 -0.02 12.70
N ARG A 101 39.87 -1.09 12.75
CA ARG A 101 41.21 -1.05 13.37
C ARG A 101 42.25 -0.24 12.58
N ARG A 102 42.19 -0.29 11.25
CA ARG A 102 43.12 0.41 10.34
C ARG A 102 42.40 0.80 9.06
N ALA A 103 42.46 2.07 8.70
CA ALA A 103 42.06 2.60 7.40
C ALA A 103 43.12 3.60 6.92
N ARG A 104 43.09 3.98 5.64
CA ARG A 104 44.02 4.96 5.06
C ARG A 104 43.29 5.81 4.04
N GLY A 105 43.59 7.12 4.03
CA GLY A 105 42.98 8.10 3.15
C GLY A 105 41.49 8.33 3.46
N LEU A 106 40.82 9.02 2.55
CA LEU A 106 39.42 9.40 2.67
C LEU A 106 38.52 8.18 2.87
N GLN A 107 37.75 8.19 3.95
CA GLN A 107 36.72 7.21 4.24
C GLN A 107 35.34 7.86 4.06
N THR A 108 34.37 7.06 3.62
CA THR A 108 32.99 7.50 3.49
C THR A 108 32.06 6.43 4.06
N LEU A 109 31.16 6.86 4.93
CA LEU A 109 30.10 6.04 5.53
C LEU A 109 28.75 6.57 5.04
N TYR A 110 27.85 5.66 4.72
CA TYR A 110 26.50 5.99 4.30
C TYR A 110 25.47 5.36 5.23
N TYR A 111 24.52 6.18 5.66
CA TYR A 111 23.29 5.73 6.31
C TYR A 111 22.11 6.20 5.46
N ARG A 112 21.20 5.30 5.11
CA ARG A 112 20.04 5.61 4.29
C ARG A 112 18.78 5.05 4.94
N ALA A 113 17.82 5.92 5.19
CA ALA A 113 16.51 5.57 5.72
C ALA A 113 15.42 5.91 4.69
N VAL A 114 14.45 5.02 4.53
CA VAL A 114 13.21 5.29 3.78
C VAL A 114 12.10 5.49 4.79
N ILE A 115 11.43 6.63 4.72
CA ILE A 115 10.49 7.10 5.74
C ILE A 115 9.16 7.44 5.08
N TYR A 116 8.05 7.18 5.75
CA TYR A 116 6.71 7.55 5.28
C TYR A 116 5.90 8.16 6.42
N LYS A 117 4.86 8.92 6.07
CA LYS A 117 3.94 9.49 7.06
C LYS A 117 3.10 8.39 7.69
N ASP A 118 3.14 8.31 9.01
CA ASP A 118 2.32 7.41 9.81
C ASP A 118 1.75 8.15 11.03
N PRO A 119 0.47 8.60 10.96
CA PRO A 119 -0.17 9.31 12.07
C PRO A 119 -0.32 8.47 13.34
N ALA A 120 -0.17 7.14 13.26
CA ALA A 120 -0.27 6.27 14.43
C ALA A 120 1.00 6.31 15.30
N GLN A 121 2.11 6.86 14.79
CA GLN A 121 3.35 7.01 15.55
C GLN A 121 3.22 8.21 16.49
N THR A 122 2.86 7.89 17.73
CA THR A 122 2.75 8.85 18.83
C THR A 122 4.07 9.00 19.57
N GLU A 123 4.21 10.14 20.22
CA GLU A 123 5.35 10.44 21.07
C GLU A 123 5.41 9.53 22.32
N SER A 124 6.61 9.35 22.86
CA SER A 124 6.82 8.64 24.11
C SER A 124 6.45 9.54 25.29
N ASP A 125 5.37 9.20 25.99
CA ASP A 125 4.87 9.89 27.19
C ASP A 125 5.73 9.54 28.42
N THR A 126 6.92 10.13 28.52
CA THR A 126 7.72 10.09 29.74
C THR A 126 7.75 11.48 30.37
N THR A 127 7.28 11.59 31.62
CA THR A 127 7.39 12.82 32.42
C THR A 127 8.85 13.00 32.85
N PRO A 128 9.57 14.00 32.31
CA PRO A 128 10.95 14.26 32.70
C PRO A 128 11.03 14.83 34.13
N PRO A 129 12.14 14.61 34.85
CA PRO A 129 12.36 15.28 36.13
C PRO A 129 12.55 16.79 35.94
N PHE A 130 12.23 17.57 36.97
CA PHE A 130 12.47 19.00 36.95
C PHE A 130 13.98 19.31 36.82
N PRO A 131 14.36 20.23 35.91
CA PRO A 131 15.76 20.58 35.73
C PRO A 131 16.32 21.35 36.94
N SER A 132 17.61 21.21 37.18
CA SER A 132 18.34 22.03 38.14
C SER A 132 18.50 23.45 37.61
N LYS A 133 18.36 24.46 38.48
CA LYS A 133 18.63 25.85 38.10
C LYS A 133 20.09 26.01 37.65
N PRO A 134 20.36 26.54 36.45
CA PRO A 134 21.72 26.81 36.00
C PRO A 134 22.34 27.94 36.84
N SER A 135 23.67 27.95 36.93
CA SER A 135 24.45 29.00 37.60
C SER A 135 25.50 29.50 36.60
N LEU A 136 25.27 30.67 36.01
CA LEU A 136 26.19 31.28 35.03
C LEU A 136 27.11 32.32 35.67
N GLY A 137 26.85 32.70 36.92
CA GLY A 137 27.60 33.71 37.64
C GLY A 137 27.09 35.12 37.36
N GLN A 138 27.43 36.06 38.24
CA GLN A 138 27.09 37.48 38.06
C GLN A 138 27.88 38.07 36.87
N PRO A 139 27.26 38.86 35.98
CA PRO A 139 25.92 39.49 36.07
C PRO A 139 24.77 38.68 35.44
N PHE A 140 25.04 37.51 34.84
CA PHE A 140 24.05 36.74 34.09
C PHE A 140 22.91 36.20 34.97
N ASP A 141 23.22 35.77 36.20
CA ASP A 141 22.19 35.26 37.12
C ASP A 141 21.11 36.33 37.43
N MET A 142 21.52 37.60 37.58
CA MET A 142 20.58 38.72 37.80
C MET A 142 19.71 38.99 36.57
N ALA A 143 20.31 38.94 35.37
CA ALA A 143 19.57 39.12 34.12
C ALA A 143 18.54 38.00 33.92
N ILE A 144 18.90 36.75 34.26
CA ILE A 144 17.99 35.59 34.21
C ILE A 144 16.82 35.77 35.18
N ASP A 145 17.09 36.12 36.44
CA ASP A 145 16.03 36.26 37.45
C ASP A 145 15.04 37.38 37.07
N VAL A 146 15.54 38.54 36.61
CA VAL A 146 14.68 39.66 36.14
C VAL A 146 13.83 39.26 34.95
N LEU A 147 14.41 38.54 33.98
CA LEU A 147 13.70 38.09 32.79
C LEU A 147 12.62 37.06 33.14
N ILE A 148 12.92 36.10 34.01
CA ILE A 148 11.97 35.08 34.45
C ILE A 148 10.82 35.70 35.24
N ASP A 149 11.10 36.65 36.13
CA ASP A 149 10.06 37.30 36.94
C ASP A 149 9.08 38.10 36.07
N ASP A 150 9.56 38.83 35.07
CA ASP A 150 8.68 39.60 34.16
C ASP A 150 7.89 38.67 33.23
N VAL A 151 8.49 37.60 32.69
CA VAL A 151 7.77 36.59 31.89
C VAL A 151 6.72 35.86 32.74
N ARG A 152 7.07 35.49 33.98
CA ARG A 152 6.16 34.82 34.93
C ARG A 152 4.98 35.72 35.33
N ALA A 153 5.18 37.03 35.41
CA ALA A 153 4.09 37.98 35.68
C ALA A 153 3.05 38.07 34.53
N ARG A 154 3.42 37.64 33.32
CA ARG A 154 2.59 37.72 32.10
C ARG A 154 2.13 36.35 31.57
N SER A 155 2.44 35.26 32.28
CA SER A 155 2.11 33.89 31.90
C SER A 155 1.36 33.17 33.01
N ALA A 156 0.60 32.12 32.65
CA ALA A 156 -0.22 31.35 33.58
C ALA A 156 0.26 29.91 33.77
N ASP A 157 0.93 29.34 32.77
CA ASP A 157 1.36 27.94 32.70
C ASP A 157 2.67 27.81 31.90
N ALA A 158 3.21 26.59 31.78
CA ALA A 158 4.46 26.34 31.06
C ALA A 158 4.37 26.69 29.56
N GLU A 159 3.20 26.52 28.95
CA GLU A 159 2.92 26.83 27.54
C GLU A 159 3.01 28.34 27.31
N SER A 160 2.19 29.12 27.99
CA SER A 160 2.20 30.59 27.91
C SER A 160 3.51 31.22 28.39
N PHE A 161 4.19 30.61 29.38
CA PHE A 161 5.53 31.04 29.80
C PHE A 161 6.54 30.87 28.67
N THR A 162 6.50 29.74 27.96
CA THR A 162 7.42 29.45 26.86
C THR A 162 7.18 30.36 25.67
N GLU A 163 5.92 30.58 25.28
CA GLU A 163 5.57 31.49 24.18
C GLU A 163 6.04 32.93 24.46
N GLU A 164 5.73 33.47 25.64
CA GLU A 164 6.12 34.83 26.01
C GLU A 164 7.64 34.97 26.16
N LEU A 165 8.31 33.93 26.68
CA LEU A 165 9.78 33.87 26.72
C LEU A 165 10.36 33.94 25.31
N LEU A 166 9.96 33.04 24.41
CA LEU A 166 10.52 32.93 23.05
C LEU A 166 10.23 34.17 22.22
N LYS A 167 9.03 34.75 22.34
CA LYS A 167 8.68 36.03 21.69
C LYS A 167 9.62 37.16 22.10
N ARG A 168 10.06 37.16 23.35
CA ARG A 168 11.00 38.15 23.89
C ARG A 168 12.43 37.87 23.45
N LEU A 169 12.84 36.59 23.40
CA LEU A 169 14.14 36.21 22.83
C LEU A 169 14.25 36.54 21.33
N GLY A 170 13.13 36.49 20.59
CA GLY A 170 13.05 36.92 19.19
C GLY A 170 13.13 38.44 18.98
N GLN A 171 13.18 39.25 20.03
CA GLN A 171 13.30 40.71 19.98
C GLN A 171 14.50 41.22 20.82
N PRO A 172 15.74 40.80 20.50
CA PRO A 172 16.91 41.11 21.32
C PRO A 172 17.20 42.61 21.42
N ASP A 173 16.83 43.40 20.40
CA ASP A 173 17.06 44.86 20.37
C ASP A 173 16.21 45.65 21.40
N VAL A 174 15.21 45.00 22.01
CA VAL A 174 14.26 45.66 22.91
C VAL A 174 14.64 45.46 24.38
N ASP A 175 15.39 44.41 24.72
CA ASP A 175 15.71 44.03 26.11
C ASP A 175 17.21 43.78 26.30
N GLN A 176 17.86 44.65 27.08
CA GLN A 176 19.29 44.58 27.39
C GLN A 176 19.69 43.26 28.08
N ASN A 177 18.78 42.63 28.82
CA ASN A 177 19.05 41.34 29.47
C ASN A 177 19.08 40.21 28.44
N VAL A 178 18.24 40.30 27.40
CA VAL A 178 18.20 39.34 26.30
C VAL A 178 19.44 39.52 25.41
N GLU A 179 19.81 40.76 25.10
CA GLU A 179 21.03 41.08 24.34
C GLU A 179 22.29 40.55 25.05
N LEU A 180 22.36 40.67 26.38
CA LEU A 180 23.46 40.12 27.18
C LEU A 180 23.57 38.58 27.08
N LEU A 181 22.44 37.89 26.95
CA LEU A 181 22.37 36.42 26.95
C LEU A 181 22.50 35.80 25.55
N LEU A 182 21.90 36.39 24.51
CA LEU A 182 21.94 35.87 23.13
C LEU A 182 23.02 36.52 22.24
N GLY A 183 23.45 37.75 22.54
CA GLY A 183 24.29 38.54 21.64
C GLY A 183 23.57 39.05 20.38
N PRO A 184 24.28 39.79 19.50
CA PRO A 184 23.69 40.35 18.28
C PRO A 184 23.51 39.26 17.21
N ALA A 185 22.28 39.06 16.74
CA ALA A 185 21.88 38.13 15.67
C ALA A 185 22.12 36.63 15.99
N PRO A 186 21.37 36.05 16.95
CA PRO A 186 21.52 34.66 17.35
C PRO A 186 21.07 33.67 16.27
N THR A 187 21.77 32.56 16.15
CA THR A 187 21.33 31.39 15.38
C THR A 187 20.19 30.66 16.09
N ALA A 188 19.43 29.84 15.34
CA ALA A 188 18.36 29.02 15.93
C ALA A 188 18.87 28.11 17.06
N ALA A 189 20.10 27.60 16.93
CA ALA A 189 20.73 26.74 17.95
C ALA A 189 21.09 27.52 19.22
N GLU A 190 21.65 28.72 19.07
CA GLU A 190 21.96 29.60 20.21
C GLU A 190 20.68 30.05 20.92
N SER A 191 19.65 30.44 20.16
CA SER A 191 18.34 30.80 20.73
C SER A 191 17.72 29.63 21.50
N ALA A 192 17.72 28.42 20.92
CA ALA A 192 17.21 27.22 21.58
C ALA A 192 17.96 26.92 22.89
N ARG A 193 19.29 27.06 22.89
CA ARG A 193 20.14 26.80 24.07
C ARG A 193 19.90 27.82 25.19
N VAL A 194 19.75 29.11 24.85
CA VAL A 194 19.43 30.15 25.83
C VAL A 194 18.01 29.96 26.36
N ALA A 195 17.04 29.65 25.49
CA ALA A 195 15.67 29.33 25.89
C ALA A 195 15.63 28.13 26.85
N GLN A 196 16.32 27.04 26.55
CA GLN A 196 16.46 25.86 27.41
C GLN A 196 17.04 26.24 28.78
N THR A 197 18.06 27.10 28.82
CA THR A 197 18.68 27.58 30.06
C THR A 197 17.70 28.39 30.92
N LEU A 198 16.93 29.28 30.29
CA LEU A 198 15.92 30.11 30.97
C LEU A 198 14.73 29.28 31.47
N LEU A 199 14.27 28.31 30.68
CA LEU A 199 13.25 27.34 31.10
C LEU A 199 13.74 26.47 32.26
N ALA A 200 15.00 26.03 32.23
CA ALA A 200 15.60 25.30 33.34
C ALA A 200 15.67 26.14 34.63
N ALA A 201 16.01 27.42 34.53
CA ALA A 201 15.98 28.36 35.65
C ALA A 201 14.55 28.58 36.20
N ALA A 202 13.53 28.54 35.33
CA ALA A 202 12.12 28.57 35.70
C ALA A 202 11.58 27.23 36.25
N ARG A 203 12.42 26.16 36.28
CA ARG A 203 12.06 24.77 36.61
C ARG A 203 11.04 24.15 35.65
N ILE A 204 11.10 24.50 34.36
CA ILE A 204 10.30 23.89 33.32
C ILE A 204 11.20 22.92 32.54
N PRO A 205 10.88 21.61 32.46
CA PRO A 205 11.67 20.67 31.69
C PRO A 205 11.60 21.00 30.20
N ALA A 206 12.76 21.23 29.60
CA ALA A 206 12.90 21.52 28.19
C ALA A 206 14.15 20.86 27.63
N ARG A 207 14.11 20.47 26.37
CA ARG A 207 15.27 19.94 25.64
C ARG A 207 15.28 20.42 24.20
N THR A 208 16.48 20.55 23.65
CA THR A 208 16.66 20.79 22.23
C THR A 208 16.42 19.49 21.48
N ILE A 209 15.62 19.55 20.42
CA ILE A 209 15.47 18.46 19.46
C ILE A 209 15.99 18.94 18.11
N HIS A 210 16.50 18.02 17.31
CA HIS A 210 17.10 18.34 16.03
C HIS A 210 16.43 17.54 14.95
N GLY A 211 16.08 18.19 13.85
CA GLY A 211 15.35 17.55 12.78
C GLY A 211 15.62 18.17 11.42
N ILE A 212 15.02 17.56 10.40
CA ILE A 212 15.24 17.91 9.00
C ILE A 212 13.88 18.10 8.34
N TYR A 213 13.79 19.14 7.51
CA TYR A 213 12.61 19.34 6.67
C TYR A 213 12.60 18.37 5.49
N LEU A 214 11.56 17.56 5.41
CA LEU A 214 11.29 16.63 4.32
C LEU A 214 10.75 17.36 3.10
N GLN A 215 11.67 17.98 2.35
CA GLN A 215 11.38 18.67 1.10
C GLN A 215 11.85 17.86 -0.12
N ASP A 216 11.35 18.23 -1.30
CA ASP A 216 11.70 17.52 -2.53
C ASP A 216 13.10 17.88 -3.02
N GLN A 217 13.87 16.87 -3.45
CA GLN A 217 15.19 16.96 -4.09
C GLN A 217 16.23 17.88 -3.39
N GLN A 218 16.33 17.82 -2.07
CA GLN A 218 17.39 18.53 -1.35
C GLN A 218 18.69 17.72 -1.36
N ARG A 219 19.73 18.24 -2.03
CA ARG A 219 21.07 17.63 -2.04
C ARG A 219 21.90 17.94 -0.79
N ARG A 220 21.54 19.03 -0.10
CA ARG A 220 22.12 19.49 1.16
C ARG A 220 20.96 19.98 2.02
N ALA A 221 20.41 19.07 2.81
CA ALA A 221 19.44 19.42 3.82
C ALA A 221 20.20 19.88 5.08
N GLU A 222 19.69 20.93 5.72
CA GLU A 222 20.23 21.43 6.98
C GLU A 222 19.43 20.85 8.13
N ILE A 223 20.13 20.54 9.22
CA ILE A 223 19.49 20.20 10.47
C ILE A 223 19.14 21.48 11.19
N VAL A 224 17.89 21.56 11.62
CA VAL A 224 17.34 22.70 12.33
C VAL A 224 16.98 22.28 13.74
N PRO A 225 17.41 23.04 14.77
CA PRO A 225 17.01 22.80 16.13
C PRO A 225 15.57 23.29 16.35
N TRP A 226 14.85 22.57 17.20
CA TRP A 226 13.54 22.92 17.72
C TRP A 226 13.57 22.81 19.23
N LEU A 227 12.64 23.48 19.90
CA LEU A 227 12.51 23.40 21.35
C LEU A 227 11.35 22.48 21.71
N GLU A 228 11.60 21.54 22.61
CA GLU A 228 10.59 20.65 23.15
C GLU A 228 10.45 20.90 24.65
N VAL A 229 9.24 21.21 25.11
CA VAL A 229 8.93 21.65 26.47
C VAL A 229 7.84 20.79 27.07
N HIS A 230 8.02 20.32 28.30
CA HIS A 230 7.06 19.46 28.96
C HIS A 230 6.14 20.27 29.90
N ASP A 231 4.83 20.25 29.64
CA ASP A 231 3.84 21.01 30.43
C ASP A 231 3.40 20.32 31.73
N GLY A 232 3.84 19.07 31.93
CA GLY A 232 3.46 18.21 33.06
C GLY A 232 2.54 17.06 32.64
N THR A 233 1.93 17.14 31.46
CA THR A 233 1.06 16.12 30.87
C THR A 233 1.53 15.63 29.50
N ARG A 234 2.16 16.50 28.69
CA ARG A 234 2.65 16.19 27.36
C ARG A 234 3.85 17.07 27.00
N TRP A 235 4.56 16.67 25.96
CA TRP A 235 5.55 17.50 25.31
C TRP A 235 4.88 18.44 24.30
N LEU A 236 5.39 19.67 24.27
CA LEU A 236 4.97 20.75 23.40
C LEU A 236 6.18 21.19 22.58
N TYR A 237 5.95 21.46 21.30
CA TYR A 237 6.99 21.86 20.36
C TYR A 237 6.93 23.37 20.11
N PHE A 238 8.08 24.04 20.09
CA PHE A 238 8.17 25.47 19.82
C PHE A 238 9.33 25.78 18.89
N ASP A 239 9.07 26.69 17.95
CA ASP A 239 10.12 27.29 17.14
C ASP A 239 10.99 28.22 18.00
N PRO A 240 12.31 27.97 18.13
CA PRO A 240 13.19 28.77 18.98
C PRO A 240 13.41 30.20 18.46
N LEU A 241 13.08 30.51 17.20
CA LEU A 241 13.21 31.85 16.63
C LEU A 241 11.88 32.62 16.66
N THR A 242 10.78 31.97 16.30
CA THR A 242 9.48 32.64 16.17
C THR A 242 8.60 32.54 17.42
N GLY A 243 8.85 31.54 18.28
CA GLY A 243 7.98 31.23 19.42
C GLY A 243 6.67 30.55 19.03
N ASN A 244 6.46 30.22 17.76
CA ASN A 244 5.26 29.53 17.31
C ASN A 244 5.21 28.12 17.87
N GLN A 245 4.05 27.76 18.42
CA GLN A 245 3.78 26.41 18.90
C GLN A 245 3.47 25.45 17.73
N GLY A 246 3.96 24.22 17.84
CA GLY A 246 3.69 23.12 16.93
C GLY A 246 4.94 22.62 16.22
N LEU A 247 4.82 21.44 15.64
CA LEU A 247 5.82 20.83 14.77
C LEU A 247 5.30 20.89 13.32
N PRO A 248 6.08 21.37 12.33
CA PRO A 248 5.63 21.37 10.94
C PRO A 248 5.36 19.96 10.40
N ASP A 249 4.32 19.79 9.57
CA ASP A 249 3.90 18.49 8.99
C ASP A 249 4.97 17.76 8.16
N ASN A 250 6.07 18.44 7.82
CA ASN A 250 7.19 17.93 7.05
C ASN A 250 8.49 17.91 7.87
N PHE A 251 8.44 18.10 9.18
CA PHE A 251 9.63 18.07 10.04
C PHE A 251 9.85 16.66 10.58
N LEU A 252 11.00 16.07 10.21
CA LEU A 252 11.42 14.78 10.74
C LEU A 252 12.34 14.99 11.94
N LEU A 253 11.91 14.55 13.13
CA LEU A 253 12.76 14.46 14.30
C LEU A 253 13.92 13.48 14.05
N TRP A 254 15.16 13.91 14.25
CA TRP A 254 16.36 13.10 14.02
C TRP A 254 17.00 12.62 15.32
N TRP A 255 17.30 13.52 16.25
CA TRP A 255 17.79 13.16 17.58
C TRP A 255 17.39 14.22 18.62
N THR A 256 17.52 13.87 19.89
CA THR A 256 17.19 14.74 21.02
C THR A 256 18.42 14.97 21.88
N GLY A 257 18.60 16.19 22.37
CA GLY A 257 19.69 16.55 23.29
C GLY A 257 20.70 17.52 22.68
N ASP A 258 21.74 17.81 23.47
CA ASP A 258 22.75 18.83 23.16
C ASP A 258 24.08 18.24 22.68
N ASP A 259 24.14 16.90 22.56
CA ASP A 259 25.31 16.19 22.02
C ASP A 259 25.47 16.44 20.52
N ASP A 260 26.72 16.43 20.05
CA ASP A 260 27.04 16.53 18.64
C ASP A 260 26.48 15.33 17.87
N LEU A 261 25.90 15.59 16.70
CA LEU A 261 25.32 14.57 15.82
C LEU A 261 26.32 13.45 15.46
N LEU A 262 27.59 13.83 15.26
CA LEU A 262 28.64 12.95 14.78
C LEU A 262 29.92 13.16 15.59
N GLU A 263 30.39 12.08 16.19
CA GLU A 263 31.70 12.02 16.85
C GLU A 263 32.61 11.06 16.09
N VAL A 264 33.83 11.49 15.73
CA VAL A 264 34.82 10.64 15.04
C VAL A 264 36.12 10.62 15.82
N ASP A 265 36.42 9.48 16.42
CA ASP A 265 37.71 9.18 17.03
C ASP A 265 38.68 8.61 16.00
N GLY A 266 39.91 9.12 15.98
CA GLY A 266 40.99 8.58 15.14
C GLY A 266 40.92 8.99 13.67
N GLY A 267 40.09 9.98 13.33
CA GLY A 267 40.01 10.63 12.01
C GLY A 267 40.00 12.15 12.13
N GLY A 268 40.28 12.84 11.02
CA GLY A 268 40.22 14.30 10.89
C GLY A 268 39.39 14.74 9.68
N ASP A 269 39.23 16.04 9.50
CA ASP A 269 38.52 16.64 8.36
C ASP A 269 37.14 16.03 8.10
N VAL A 270 36.32 16.04 9.16
CA VAL A 270 35.00 15.42 9.17
C VAL A 270 33.99 16.33 8.46
N GLU A 271 33.32 15.77 7.46
CA GLU A 271 32.22 16.41 6.75
C GLU A 271 30.98 15.51 6.77
N ILE A 272 29.86 16.06 7.21
CA ILE A 272 28.55 15.39 7.18
C ILE A 272 27.63 16.10 6.18
N ARG A 273 26.94 15.32 5.36
CA ARG A 273 25.96 15.82 4.39
C ARG A 273 24.67 15.04 4.47
N PHE A 274 23.56 15.76 4.47
CA PHE A 274 22.23 15.19 4.37
C PHE A 274 21.67 15.43 2.97
N ALA A 275 21.09 14.39 2.38
CA ALA A 275 20.31 14.48 1.17
C ALA A 275 18.91 13.92 1.45
N VAL A 276 17.89 14.65 1.02
CA VAL A 276 16.50 14.24 1.12
C VAL A 276 15.90 14.20 -0.27
N GLN A 277 15.32 13.05 -0.62
CA GLN A 277 14.62 12.86 -1.87
C GLN A 277 13.21 12.36 -1.60
N ARG A 278 12.23 13.07 -2.14
CA ARG A 278 10.86 12.59 -2.15
C ARG A 278 10.70 11.57 -3.27
N ASN A 279 10.17 10.42 -2.92
CA ASN A 279 9.84 9.32 -3.80
C ASN A 279 8.37 8.95 -3.61
N VAL A 280 7.84 8.13 -4.52
CA VAL A 280 6.46 7.66 -4.44
C VAL A 280 6.48 6.14 -4.48
N MET A 281 5.87 5.51 -3.48
CA MET A 281 5.77 4.05 -3.40
C MET A 281 4.31 3.61 -3.37
N SER A 282 4.06 2.39 -3.84
CA SER A 282 2.75 1.75 -3.72
C SER A 282 2.42 1.53 -2.25
N ARG A 283 1.19 1.86 -1.82
CA ARG A 283 0.73 1.54 -0.46
C ARG A 283 0.74 0.04 -0.17
N ILE A 284 0.65 -0.80 -1.20
CA ILE A 284 0.79 -2.25 -1.07
C ILE A 284 2.20 -2.61 -0.61
N ASP A 285 3.24 -2.03 -1.21
CA ASP A 285 4.64 -2.36 -0.90
C ASP A 285 4.99 -1.95 0.53
N ILE A 286 4.49 -0.79 0.97
CA ILE A 286 4.65 -0.30 2.35
C ILE A 286 3.93 -1.24 3.33
N ALA A 287 2.69 -1.63 3.04
CA ALA A 287 1.93 -2.56 3.89
C ALA A 287 2.57 -3.95 3.97
N GLN A 288 3.11 -4.48 2.86
CA GLN A 288 3.81 -5.76 2.84
C GLN A 288 5.04 -5.75 3.74
N ARG A 289 5.90 -4.74 3.63
CA ARG A 289 7.11 -4.61 4.46
C ARG A 289 6.76 -4.50 5.95
N ARG A 290 5.73 -3.73 6.29
CA ARG A 290 5.24 -3.62 7.68
C ARG A 290 4.80 -4.99 8.23
N VAL A 291 4.06 -5.76 7.44
CA VAL A 291 3.59 -7.10 7.82
C VAL A 291 4.75 -8.08 7.98
N GLU A 292 5.77 -7.99 7.13
CA GLU A 292 6.99 -8.80 7.24
C GLU A 292 7.72 -8.57 8.57
N GLU A 293 7.77 -7.34 9.06
CA GLU A 293 8.44 -6.97 10.32
C GLU A 293 7.59 -7.22 11.57
N THR A 294 6.27 -6.94 11.51
CA THR A 294 5.42 -6.89 12.70
C THR A 294 4.62 -8.18 12.94
N GLU A 295 4.19 -8.86 11.87
CA GLU A 295 3.20 -9.95 11.93
C GLU A 295 3.61 -11.14 11.04
N PRO A 296 4.69 -11.88 11.40
CA PRO A 296 5.28 -12.91 10.55
C PRO A 296 4.33 -14.06 10.21
N ILE A 297 3.33 -14.33 11.06
CA ILE A 297 2.32 -15.38 10.82
C ILE A 297 1.36 -14.93 9.70
N LEU A 298 0.92 -13.67 9.70
CA LEU A 298 0.01 -13.17 8.67
C LEU A 298 0.71 -13.05 7.31
N ASN A 299 2.03 -12.78 7.30
CA ASN A 299 2.82 -12.76 6.07
C ASN A 299 2.83 -14.13 5.37
N GLN A 300 2.94 -15.23 6.13
CA GLN A 300 2.96 -16.59 5.58
C GLN A 300 1.67 -16.99 4.86
N PHE A 301 0.53 -16.36 5.21
CA PHE A 301 -0.77 -16.60 4.57
C PHE A 301 -1.14 -15.53 3.52
N SER A 302 -0.23 -14.61 3.22
CA SER A 302 -0.44 -13.56 2.22
C SER A 302 -0.18 -14.08 0.81
N LEU A 303 -1.08 -13.79 -0.14
CA LEU A 303 -0.87 -14.08 -1.56
C LEU A 303 0.36 -13.36 -2.12
N PHE A 304 0.75 -12.23 -1.50
CA PHE A 304 1.90 -11.44 -1.90
C PHE A 304 3.25 -12.07 -1.54
N ALA A 305 3.29 -13.00 -0.58
CA ALA A 305 4.51 -13.74 -0.24
C ALA A 305 4.84 -14.84 -1.27
N LEU A 306 3.91 -15.17 -2.16
CA LEU A 306 4.11 -16.19 -3.20
C LEU A 306 5.03 -15.67 -4.32
N PRO A 307 5.77 -16.54 -5.02
CA PRO A 307 6.52 -16.14 -6.21
C PRO A 307 5.64 -15.47 -7.27
N ILE A 308 6.20 -14.51 -8.02
CA ILE A 308 5.48 -13.68 -9.00
C ILE A 308 4.72 -14.54 -10.04
N GLN A 309 5.32 -15.65 -10.48
CA GLN A 309 4.67 -16.57 -11.43
C GLN A 309 3.42 -17.21 -10.82
N THR A 310 3.49 -17.58 -9.54
CA THR A 310 2.37 -18.16 -8.78
C THR A 310 1.28 -17.12 -8.53
N GLN A 311 1.65 -15.87 -8.23
CA GLN A 311 0.72 -14.76 -8.07
C GLN A 311 -0.12 -14.52 -9.33
N ALA A 312 0.52 -14.53 -10.50
CA ALA A 312 -0.19 -14.34 -11.78
C ALA A 312 -1.28 -15.40 -12.00
N VAL A 313 -1.01 -16.66 -11.65
CA VAL A 313 -1.98 -17.75 -11.73
C VAL A 313 -3.14 -17.54 -10.75
N TYR A 314 -2.85 -17.18 -9.49
CA TYR A 314 -3.91 -16.93 -8.49
C TYR A 314 -4.76 -15.70 -8.82
N ALA A 315 -4.16 -14.65 -9.37
CA ALA A 315 -4.89 -13.48 -9.85
C ALA A 315 -5.92 -13.84 -10.93
N VAL A 316 -5.66 -14.89 -11.72
CA VAL A 316 -6.62 -15.45 -12.67
C VAL A 316 -7.68 -16.29 -11.97
N LEU A 317 -7.27 -17.23 -11.12
CA LEU A 317 -8.16 -18.19 -10.46
C LEU A 317 -9.21 -17.50 -9.57
N LEU A 318 -8.81 -16.45 -8.85
CA LEU A 318 -9.69 -15.74 -7.93
C LEU A 318 -10.79 -14.93 -8.65
N LEU A 319 -10.63 -14.64 -9.95
CA LEU A 319 -11.66 -14.00 -10.78
C LEU A 319 -12.76 -14.98 -11.22
N ILE A 320 -12.51 -16.29 -11.24
CA ILE A 320 -13.47 -17.30 -11.70
C ILE A 320 -14.78 -17.26 -10.89
N PRO A 321 -14.75 -17.20 -9.54
CA PRO A 321 -15.98 -17.03 -8.74
C PRO A 321 -16.76 -15.76 -9.07
N ILE A 322 -16.09 -14.66 -9.45
CA ILE A 322 -16.76 -13.42 -9.88
C ILE A 322 -17.51 -13.65 -11.18
N GLY A 323 -16.87 -14.28 -12.17
CA GLY A 323 -17.52 -14.67 -13.41
C GLY A 323 -18.72 -15.59 -13.16
N ALA A 324 -18.58 -16.59 -12.27
CA ALA A 324 -19.68 -17.47 -11.89
C ALA A 324 -20.85 -16.71 -11.23
N PHE A 325 -20.56 -15.73 -10.38
CA PHE A 325 -21.58 -14.87 -9.77
C PHE A 325 -22.33 -14.05 -10.83
N VAL A 326 -21.63 -13.48 -11.81
CA VAL A 326 -22.25 -12.79 -12.95
C VAL A 326 -23.18 -13.74 -13.71
N VAL A 327 -22.74 -14.97 -14.00
CA VAL A 327 -23.60 -15.97 -14.67
C VAL A 327 -24.85 -16.26 -13.87
N VAL A 328 -24.73 -16.48 -12.55
CA VAL A 328 -25.88 -16.73 -11.67
C VAL A 328 -26.84 -15.54 -11.67
N LEU A 329 -26.33 -14.31 -11.64
CA LEU A 329 -27.14 -13.10 -11.71
C LEU A 329 -27.91 -13.01 -13.04
N LEU A 330 -27.21 -13.12 -14.17
CA LEU A 330 -27.83 -13.01 -15.50
C LEU A 330 -28.83 -14.16 -15.75
N ARG A 331 -28.56 -15.36 -15.24
CA ARG A 331 -29.45 -16.51 -15.41
C ARG A 331 -30.67 -16.48 -14.49
N ASN A 332 -30.50 -16.13 -13.21
CA ASN A 332 -31.60 -16.18 -12.24
C ASN A 332 -32.46 -14.91 -12.25
N VAL A 333 -31.85 -13.73 -12.43
CA VAL A 333 -32.56 -12.44 -12.37
C VAL A 333 -33.05 -12.01 -13.74
N ILE A 334 -32.19 -12.07 -14.77
CA ILE A 334 -32.58 -11.65 -16.12
C ILE A 334 -33.28 -12.79 -16.87
N GLY A 335 -32.77 -14.01 -16.76
CA GLY A 335 -33.32 -15.19 -17.43
C GLY A 335 -32.60 -15.59 -18.72
N VAL A 336 -31.35 -15.19 -18.89
CA VAL A 336 -30.56 -15.54 -20.08
C VAL A 336 -30.32 -17.06 -20.12
N GLN A 337 -30.61 -17.68 -21.26
CA GLN A 337 -30.36 -19.10 -21.48
C GLN A 337 -28.91 -19.30 -21.95
N THR A 338 -28.16 -20.15 -21.25
CA THR A 338 -26.75 -20.44 -21.52
C THR A 338 -26.47 -21.93 -21.50
N PHE A 339 -25.34 -22.33 -22.07
CA PHE A 339 -24.79 -23.68 -21.97
C PHE A 339 -24.23 -23.94 -20.57
N GLY A 340 -25.13 -24.29 -19.65
CA GLY A 340 -24.77 -24.49 -18.25
C GLY A 340 -24.27 -23.20 -17.58
N THR A 341 -23.67 -23.35 -16.41
CA THR A 341 -23.15 -22.23 -15.59
C THR A 341 -21.67 -21.99 -15.79
N PHE A 342 -20.90 -23.04 -16.11
CA PHE A 342 -19.44 -22.97 -16.22
C PHE A 342 -18.96 -22.53 -17.60
N MET A 343 -19.66 -22.91 -18.67
CA MET A 343 -19.18 -22.64 -20.03
C MET A 343 -19.01 -21.14 -20.32
N PRO A 344 -19.95 -20.25 -19.98
CA PRO A 344 -19.74 -18.81 -20.20
C PRO A 344 -18.53 -18.25 -19.43
N VAL A 345 -18.25 -18.76 -18.22
CA VAL A 345 -17.07 -18.34 -17.43
C VAL A 345 -15.78 -18.80 -18.10
N LEU A 346 -15.76 -20.04 -18.61
CA LEU A 346 -14.61 -20.57 -19.34
C LEU A 346 -14.36 -19.78 -20.65
N ILE A 347 -15.43 -19.45 -21.39
CA ILE A 347 -15.33 -18.61 -22.59
C ILE A 347 -14.80 -17.22 -22.23
N ALA A 348 -15.30 -16.60 -21.14
CA ALA A 348 -14.80 -15.31 -20.66
C ALA A 348 -13.30 -15.37 -20.30
N LEU A 349 -12.86 -16.47 -19.69
CA LEU A 349 -11.45 -16.70 -19.39
C LEU A 349 -10.61 -16.84 -20.67
N ALA A 350 -11.12 -17.51 -21.72
CA ALA A 350 -10.46 -17.54 -23.01
C ALA A 350 -10.34 -16.15 -23.67
N PHE A 351 -11.35 -15.29 -23.53
CA PHE A 351 -11.30 -13.90 -24.00
C PHE A 351 -10.27 -13.05 -23.25
N ARG A 352 -9.94 -13.41 -22.00
CA ARG A 352 -8.88 -12.73 -21.26
C ARG A 352 -7.49 -12.99 -21.83
N GLU A 353 -7.26 -14.18 -22.38
CA GLU A 353 -5.97 -14.54 -23.01
C GLU A 353 -5.86 -14.06 -24.46
N THR A 354 -6.99 -13.92 -25.16
CA THR A 354 -7.06 -13.62 -26.61
C THR A 354 -7.57 -12.21 -26.92
N GLN A 355 -7.85 -11.41 -25.88
CA GLN A 355 -8.60 -10.15 -25.94
C GLN A 355 -10.05 -10.34 -26.42
N LEU A 356 -10.95 -9.45 -25.99
CA LEU A 356 -12.39 -9.61 -26.25
C LEU A 356 -12.75 -9.69 -27.73
N TRP A 357 -12.22 -8.77 -28.53
CA TRP A 357 -12.65 -8.61 -29.92
C TRP A 357 -12.16 -9.77 -30.80
N TRP A 358 -10.85 -10.03 -30.75
CA TRP A 358 -10.23 -11.17 -31.44
C TRP A 358 -10.71 -12.51 -30.90
N GLY A 359 -10.80 -12.64 -29.58
CA GLY A 359 -11.33 -13.83 -28.92
C GLY A 359 -12.75 -14.17 -29.36
N ALA A 360 -13.66 -13.19 -29.41
CA ALA A 360 -15.04 -13.42 -29.85
C ALA A 360 -15.11 -13.87 -31.33
N VAL A 361 -14.38 -13.19 -32.22
CA VAL A 361 -14.35 -13.54 -33.66
C VAL A 361 -13.76 -14.94 -33.88
N LEU A 362 -12.61 -15.24 -33.26
CA LEU A 362 -11.96 -16.54 -33.37
C LEU A 362 -12.83 -17.64 -32.78
N PHE A 363 -13.42 -17.42 -31.59
CA PHE A 363 -14.30 -18.36 -30.93
C PHE A 363 -15.53 -18.69 -31.79
N SER A 364 -16.24 -17.67 -32.28
CA SER A 364 -17.42 -17.87 -33.14
C SER A 364 -17.07 -18.60 -34.44
N THR A 365 -15.94 -18.25 -35.06
CA THR A 365 -15.47 -18.90 -36.30
C THR A 365 -15.11 -20.37 -36.07
N LEU A 366 -14.37 -20.66 -35.00
CA LEU A 366 -13.95 -22.02 -34.64
C LEU A 366 -15.14 -22.89 -34.23
N VAL A 367 -16.08 -22.36 -33.46
CA VAL A 367 -17.31 -23.08 -33.11
C VAL A 367 -18.15 -23.36 -34.35
N ALA A 368 -18.32 -22.39 -35.25
CA ALA A 368 -19.08 -22.58 -36.49
C ALA A 368 -18.47 -23.66 -37.41
N LEU A 369 -17.16 -23.58 -37.67
CA LEU A 369 -16.45 -24.58 -38.47
C LEU A 369 -16.45 -25.95 -37.78
N GLY A 370 -16.18 -26.00 -36.49
CA GLY A 370 -16.16 -27.24 -35.71
C GLY A 370 -17.54 -27.93 -35.66
N LEU A 371 -18.62 -27.16 -35.55
CA LEU A 371 -19.99 -27.66 -35.63
C LEU A 371 -20.30 -28.23 -37.03
N ALA A 372 -19.86 -27.56 -38.09
CA ALA A 372 -20.03 -28.04 -39.46
C ALA A 372 -19.32 -29.39 -39.69
N PHE A 373 -18.08 -29.52 -39.21
CA PHE A 373 -17.36 -30.79 -39.22
C PHE A 373 -18.03 -31.85 -38.34
N ARG A 374 -18.57 -31.47 -37.18
CA ARG A 374 -19.28 -32.42 -36.32
C ARG A 374 -20.51 -32.98 -37.02
N PHE A 375 -21.34 -32.15 -37.65
CA PHE A 375 -22.50 -32.63 -38.41
C PHE A 375 -22.09 -33.56 -39.57
N TYR A 376 -20.92 -33.33 -40.16
CA TYR A 376 -20.37 -34.24 -41.17
C TYR A 376 -19.99 -35.60 -40.55
N LEU A 377 -19.27 -35.61 -39.42
CA LEU A 377 -18.87 -36.84 -38.72
C LEU A 377 -20.06 -37.64 -38.19
N GLU A 378 -21.15 -36.98 -37.85
CA GLU A 378 -22.37 -37.64 -37.38
C GLU A 378 -22.95 -38.60 -38.44
N ARG A 379 -22.87 -38.23 -39.73
CA ARG A 379 -23.28 -39.09 -40.84
C ARG A 379 -22.49 -40.40 -40.92
N LEU A 380 -21.30 -40.43 -40.32
CA LEU A 380 -20.42 -41.60 -40.29
C LEU A 380 -20.80 -42.59 -39.17
N ARG A 381 -21.84 -42.30 -38.36
CA ARG A 381 -22.35 -43.17 -37.27
C ARG A 381 -21.25 -43.67 -36.33
N LEU A 382 -20.32 -42.80 -35.96
CA LEU A 382 -19.21 -43.11 -35.05
C LEU A 382 -19.69 -43.34 -33.61
N LEU A 383 -18.99 -44.21 -32.88
CA LEU A 383 -19.11 -44.38 -31.43
C LEU A 383 -18.79 -43.06 -30.69
N LEU A 384 -19.36 -42.87 -29.49
CA LEU A 384 -19.24 -41.62 -28.72
C LEU A 384 -17.79 -41.21 -28.43
N VAL A 385 -16.95 -42.16 -28.00
CA VAL A 385 -15.56 -41.87 -27.59
C VAL A 385 -14.68 -41.48 -28.80
N PRO A 386 -14.63 -42.25 -29.91
CA PRO A 386 -13.92 -41.82 -31.12
C PRO A 386 -14.40 -40.48 -31.69
N ARG A 387 -15.70 -40.19 -31.55
CA ARG A 387 -16.29 -38.93 -32.01
C ARG A 387 -15.74 -37.73 -31.25
N LEU A 388 -15.69 -37.77 -29.92
CA LEU A 388 -15.12 -36.70 -29.09
C LEU A 388 -13.65 -36.44 -29.42
N SER A 389 -12.86 -37.50 -29.61
CA SER A 389 -11.46 -37.39 -30.03
C SER A 389 -11.32 -36.75 -31.41
N ALA A 390 -12.18 -37.11 -32.37
CA ALA A 390 -12.16 -36.54 -33.71
C ALA A 390 -12.49 -35.03 -33.70
N VAL A 391 -13.46 -34.60 -32.89
CA VAL A 391 -13.78 -33.18 -32.72
C VAL A 391 -12.59 -32.41 -32.15
N LEU A 392 -11.93 -32.93 -31.11
CA LEU A 392 -10.73 -32.30 -30.56
C LEU A 392 -9.60 -32.18 -31.60
N ILE A 393 -9.31 -33.24 -32.35
CA ILE A 393 -8.30 -33.24 -33.41
C ILE A 393 -8.62 -32.18 -34.48
N ILE A 394 -9.88 -32.09 -34.89
CA ILE A 394 -10.31 -31.09 -35.88
C ILE A 394 -10.14 -29.67 -35.34
N VAL A 395 -10.50 -29.42 -34.07
CA VAL A 395 -10.29 -28.10 -33.44
C VAL A 395 -8.81 -27.75 -33.39
N VAL A 396 -7.92 -28.69 -33.06
CA VAL A 396 -6.46 -28.48 -33.08
C VAL A 396 -5.99 -28.08 -34.49
N ILE A 397 -6.41 -28.83 -35.51
CA ILE A 397 -6.04 -28.56 -36.91
C ILE A 397 -6.57 -27.19 -37.36
N LEU A 398 -7.82 -26.86 -37.02
CA LEU A 398 -8.42 -25.56 -37.34
C LEU A 398 -7.68 -24.41 -36.67
N MET A 399 -7.30 -24.55 -35.39
CA MET A 399 -6.52 -23.53 -34.70
C MET A 399 -5.13 -23.37 -35.31
N LEU A 400 -4.46 -24.46 -35.67
CA LEU A 400 -3.16 -24.40 -36.33
C LEU A 400 -3.26 -23.70 -37.69
N ALA A 401 -4.27 -24.05 -38.50
CA ALA A 401 -4.51 -23.41 -39.79
C ALA A 401 -4.81 -21.90 -39.64
N LEU A 402 -5.72 -21.53 -38.74
CA LEU A 402 -6.06 -20.13 -38.49
C LEU A 402 -4.88 -19.33 -37.93
N SER A 403 -4.07 -19.93 -37.05
CA SER A 403 -2.87 -19.28 -36.50
C SER A 403 -1.84 -18.98 -37.59
N ILE A 404 -1.57 -19.95 -38.48
CA ILE A 404 -0.67 -19.74 -39.64
C ILE A 404 -1.21 -18.66 -40.57
N ILE A 405 -2.51 -18.66 -40.87
CA ILE A 405 -3.15 -17.64 -41.72
C ILE A 405 -3.08 -16.27 -41.07
N SER A 406 -3.39 -16.16 -39.77
CA SER A 406 -3.34 -14.92 -38.99
C SER A 406 -1.92 -14.33 -38.98
N HIS A 407 -0.91 -15.18 -38.74
CA HIS A 407 0.49 -14.78 -38.77
C HIS A 407 0.91 -14.26 -40.15
N ARG A 408 0.46 -14.91 -41.24
CA ARG A 408 0.75 -14.48 -42.61
C ARG A 408 0.08 -13.15 -42.99
N LEU A 409 -1.06 -12.85 -42.39
CA LEU A 409 -1.81 -11.61 -42.62
C LEU A 409 -1.33 -10.44 -41.74
N GLY A 410 -0.33 -10.65 -40.87
CA GLY A 410 0.21 -9.61 -39.98
C GLY A 410 -0.67 -9.30 -38.77
N PHE A 411 -1.65 -10.15 -38.45
CA PHE A 411 -2.47 -10.00 -37.25
C PHE A 411 -1.74 -10.57 -36.03
N GLU A 412 -1.07 -9.71 -35.26
CA GLU A 412 -0.34 -10.08 -34.04
C GLU A 412 -1.29 -10.44 -32.86
N GLY A 413 -2.52 -9.93 -32.88
CA GLY A 413 -3.49 -10.08 -31.78
C GLY A 413 -4.15 -11.46 -31.63
N GLY A 414 -3.96 -12.39 -32.57
CA GLY A 414 -4.59 -13.72 -32.58
C GLY A 414 -3.65 -14.88 -32.24
N LEU A 415 -2.41 -14.61 -31.84
CA LEU A 415 -1.34 -15.61 -31.78
C LEU A 415 -1.15 -16.26 -30.40
N SER A 416 -1.91 -15.87 -29.38
CA SER A 416 -1.88 -16.51 -28.04
C SER A 416 -2.68 -17.82 -28.03
N VAL A 417 -2.19 -18.84 -28.72
CA VAL A 417 -2.78 -20.19 -28.71
C VAL A 417 -2.40 -20.91 -27.41
N ALA A 418 -3.10 -20.60 -26.32
CA ALA A 418 -3.02 -21.38 -25.10
C ALA A 418 -3.79 -22.72 -25.26
N LEU A 419 -3.35 -23.77 -24.58
CA LEU A 419 -4.03 -25.08 -24.55
C LEU A 419 -5.45 -24.98 -23.96
N PHE A 420 -5.69 -23.97 -23.12
CA PHE A 420 -6.93 -23.81 -22.37
C PHE A 420 -8.15 -23.43 -23.25
N PRO A 421 -8.09 -22.40 -24.12
CA PRO A 421 -9.12 -22.12 -25.12
C PRO A 421 -9.52 -23.31 -26.00
N MET A 422 -8.57 -24.18 -26.38
CA MET A 422 -8.83 -25.36 -27.21
C MET A 422 -9.88 -26.28 -26.58
N VAL A 423 -9.69 -26.62 -25.30
CA VAL A 423 -10.58 -27.52 -24.55
C VAL A 423 -11.97 -26.89 -24.44
N ILE A 424 -12.03 -25.58 -24.23
CA ILE A 424 -13.29 -24.83 -24.12
C ILE A 424 -14.07 -24.88 -25.44
N ILE A 425 -13.39 -24.69 -26.56
CA ILE A 425 -14.02 -24.73 -27.90
C ILE A 425 -14.54 -26.13 -28.19
N ALA A 426 -13.74 -27.17 -27.96
CA ALA A 426 -14.17 -28.56 -28.17
C ALA A 426 -15.39 -28.92 -27.30
N MET A 427 -15.36 -28.54 -26.02
CA MET A 427 -16.50 -28.73 -25.11
C MET A 427 -17.73 -27.93 -25.53
N THR A 428 -17.55 -26.72 -26.09
CA THR A 428 -18.66 -25.90 -26.59
C THR A 428 -19.29 -26.55 -27.82
N ILE A 429 -18.49 -27.03 -28.78
CA ILE A 429 -18.98 -27.75 -29.97
C ILE A 429 -19.75 -29.01 -29.56
N GLU A 430 -19.22 -29.74 -28.58
CA GLU A 430 -19.88 -30.94 -28.06
C GLU A 430 -21.23 -30.62 -27.39
N ARG A 431 -21.26 -29.63 -26.51
CA ARG A 431 -22.50 -29.26 -25.85
C ARG A 431 -23.52 -28.68 -26.83
N MET A 432 -23.07 -27.83 -27.74
CA MET A 432 -23.93 -27.13 -28.70
C MET A 432 -24.61 -28.10 -29.65
N SER A 433 -23.91 -29.09 -30.22
CA SER A 433 -24.58 -30.01 -31.14
C SER A 433 -25.34 -31.13 -30.45
N VAL A 434 -25.06 -31.47 -29.18
CA VAL A 434 -26.01 -32.32 -28.41
C VAL A 434 -27.33 -31.56 -28.21
N VAL A 435 -27.28 -30.28 -27.83
CA VAL A 435 -28.50 -29.45 -27.71
C VAL A 435 -29.18 -29.27 -29.07
N TRP A 436 -28.42 -29.13 -30.14
CA TRP A 436 -28.95 -29.03 -31.51
C TRP A 436 -29.71 -30.30 -31.91
N GLU A 437 -29.19 -31.48 -31.57
CA GLU A 437 -29.81 -32.78 -31.83
C GLU A 437 -31.04 -33.01 -30.93
N GLU A 438 -30.94 -32.72 -29.63
CA GLU A 438 -32.00 -33.00 -28.65
C GLU A 438 -33.16 -31.99 -28.68
N ARG A 439 -32.87 -30.71 -28.95
CA ARG A 439 -33.80 -29.59 -28.77
C ARG A 439 -33.96 -28.71 -30.00
N GLY A 440 -33.24 -29.01 -31.08
CA GLY A 440 -33.29 -28.28 -32.34
C GLY A 440 -32.30 -27.13 -32.44
N GLY A 441 -32.01 -26.73 -33.68
CA GLY A 441 -30.98 -25.73 -33.97
C GLY A 441 -31.27 -24.33 -33.44
N THR A 442 -32.54 -23.92 -33.40
CA THR A 442 -32.93 -22.61 -32.88
C THR A 442 -32.57 -22.47 -31.40
N GLU A 443 -32.88 -23.49 -30.59
CA GLU A 443 -32.54 -23.47 -29.15
C GLU A 443 -31.03 -23.53 -28.94
N ALA A 444 -30.30 -24.30 -29.74
CA ALA A 444 -28.84 -24.35 -29.69
C ALA A 444 -28.16 -23.02 -30.04
N VAL A 445 -28.61 -22.32 -31.09
CA VAL A 445 -28.10 -20.99 -31.46
C VAL A 445 -28.45 -19.96 -30.39
N GLN A 446 -29.67 -20.00 -29.84
CA GLN A 446 -30.10 -19.09 -28.78
C GLN A 446 -29.26 -19.26 -27.51
N GLN A 447 -29.01 -20.50 -27.06
CA GLN A 447 -28.15 -20.78 -25.92
C GLN A 447 -26.67 -20.44 -26.20
N GLY A 448 -26.21 -20.62 -27.44
CA GLY A 448 -24.86 -20.23 -27.86
C GLY A 448 -24.63 -18.73 -27.81
N LEU A 449 -25.54 -17.95 -28.40
CA LEU A 449 -25.50 -16.48 -28.34
C LEU A 449 -25.66 -15.97 -26.91
N GLY A 450 -26.55 -16.57 -26.12
CA GLY A 450 -26.70 -16.26 -24.70
C GLY A 450 -25.42 -16.54 -23.91
N SER A 451 -24.74 -17.65 -24.19
CA SER A 451 -23.44 -17.98 -23.56
C SER A 451 -22.34 -17.00 -23.94
N LEU A 452 -22.29 -16.59 -25.22
CA LEU A 452 -21.35 -15.59 -25.70
C LEU A 452 -21.60 -14.22 -25.05
N LEU A 453 -22.86 -13.76 -24.99
CA LEU A 453 -23.24 -12.51 -24.35
C LEU A 453 -22.84 -12.51 -22.87
N VAL A 454 -23.17 -13.58 -22.15
CA VAL A 454 -22.81 -13.73 -20.73
C VAL A 454 -21.30 -13.77 -20.54
N ALA A 455 -20.56 -14.41 -21.46
CA ALA A 455 -19.10 -14.43 -21.43
C ALA A 455 -18.50 -13.04 -21.65
N VAL A 456 -19.03 -12.25 -22.58
CA VAL A 456 -18.59 -10.86 -22.83
C VAL A 456 -18.80 -10.00 -21.58
N ILE A 457 -19.97 -10.07 -20.94
CA ILE A 457 -20.25 -9.31 -19.71
C ILE A 457 -19.36 -9.79 -18.56
N SER A 458 -19.20 -11.10 -18.41
CA SER A 458 -18.34 -11.68 -17.36
C SER A 458 -16.89 -11.25 -17.55
N TYR A 459 -16.39 -11.27 -18.79
CA TYR A 459 -15.07 -10.75 -19.14
C TYR A 459 -14.95 -9.27 -18.77
N ALA A 460 -15.91 -8.43 -19.15
CA ALA A 460 -15.88 -7.00 -18.85
C ALA A 460 -15.81 -6.73 -17.34
N VAL A 461 -16.57 -7.46 -16.53
CA VAL A 461 -16.52 -7.35 -15.06
C VAL A 461 -15.19 -7.84 -14.49
N MET A 462 -14.67 -8.96 -14.99
CA MET A 462 -13.39 -9.53 -14.55
C MET A 462 -12.18 -8.68 -14.97
N ASP A 463 -12.30 -7.91 -16.04
CA ASP A 463 -11.23 -7.07 -16.56
C ASP A 463 -11.11 -5.73 -15.81
N LEU A 464 -12.14 -5.31 -15.06
CA LEU A 464 -12.11 -4.09 -14.24
C LEU A 464 -10.93 -4.09 -13.26
N ASP A 465 -10.09 -3.04 -13.34
CA ASP A 465 -8.93 -2.83 -12.46
C ASP A 465 -9.31 -2.94 -10.97
N LEU A 466 -10.45 -2.37 -10.59
CA LEU A 466 -10.96 -2.40 -9.22
C LEU A 466 -11.27 -3.83 -8.75
N ILE A 467 -11.94 -4.64 -9.58
CA ILE A 467 -12.31 -6.02 -9.22
C ILE A 467 -11.05 -6.88 -9.11
N ARG A 468 -10.13 -6.76 -10.07
CA ARG A 468 -8.84 -7.47 -10.05
C ARG A 468 -8.03 -7.14 -8.81
N HIS A 469 -7.96 -5.86 -8.46
CA HIS A 469 -7.28 -5.38 -7.25
C HIS A 469 -7.95 -5.90 -5.97
N LEU A 470 -9.26 -5.71 -5.83
CA LEU A 470 -9.99 -6.09 -4.61
C LEU A 470 -9.92 -7.59 -4.35
N VAL A 471 -10.11 -8.41 -5.38
CA VAL A 471 -10.13 -9.87 -5.25
C VAL A 471 -8.75 -10.44 -4.93
N PHE A 472 -7.67 -9.79 -5.39
CA PHE A 472 -6.31 -10.22 -5.11
C PHE A 472 -5.80 -9.75 -3.74
N VAL A 473 -6.07 -8.49 -3.38
CA VAL A 473 -5.65 -7.91 -2.09
C VAL A 473 -6.52 -8.43 -0.93
N PHE A 474 -7.82 -8.58 -1.19
CA PHE A 474 -8.83 -9.01 -0.22
C PHE A 474 -9.58 -10.26 -0.72
N PRO A 475 -8.92 -11.43 -0.81
CA PRO A 475 -9.57 -12.67 -1.24
C PRO A 475 -10.73 -13.09 -0.33
N GLU A 476 -10.80 -12.57 0.89
CA GLU A 476 -11.90 -12.79 1.85
C GLU A 476 -13.24 -12.25 1.34
N LEU A 477 -13.22 -11.28 0.41
CA LEU A 477 -14.42 -10.78 -0.27
C LEU A 477 -15.10 -11.87 -1.11
N LEU A 478 -14.41 -12.96 -1.46
CA LEU A 478 -15.04 -14.12 -2.07
C LEU A 478 -16.09 -14.78 -1.16
N LEU A 479 -15.98 -14.64 0.17
CA LEU A 479 -17.02 -15.09 1.10
C LEU A 479 -18.31 -14.26 0.96
N VAL A 480 -18.17 -12.97 0.64
CA VAL A 480 -19.31 -12.07 0.36
C VAL A 480 -19.96 -12.47 -0.96
N VAL A 481 -19.15 -12.77 -1.99
CA VAL A 481 -19.63 -13.27 -3.29
C VAL A 481 -20.33 -14.63 -3.13
N LEU A 482 -19.79 -15.50 -2.27
CA LEU A 482 -20.41 -16.78 -1.92
C LEU A 482 -21.74 -16.59 -1.17
N ALA A 483 -21.80 -15.66 -0.21
CA ALA A 483 -23.04 -15.31 0.48
C ALA A 483 -24.11 -14.80 -0.52
N ALA A 484 -23.71 -13.91 -1.43
CA ALA A 484 -24.59 -13.36 -2.45
C ALA A 484 -25.09 -14.43 -3.44
N THR A 485 -24.21 -15.33 -3.91
CA THR A 485 -24.62 -16.47 -4.77
C THR A 485 -25.62 -17.39 -4.07
N ILE A 486 -25.41 -17.69 -2.78
CA ILE A 486 -26.33 -18.51 -1.98
C ILE A 486 -27.72 -17.84 -1.86
N LEU A 487 -27.76 -16.53 -1.62
CA LEU A 487 -29.01 -15.76 -1.55
C LEU A 487 -29.73 -15.76 -2.91
N LEU A 488 -29.00 -15.55 -4.01
CA LEU A 488 -29.55 -15.62 -5.37
C LEU A 488 -30.06 -17.03 -5.74
N GLY A 489 -29.50 -18.08 -5.14
CA GLY A 489 -29.99 -19.45 -5.32
C GLY A 489 -31.41 -19.68 -4.79
N ARG A 490 -31.92 -18.77 -3.95
CA ARG A 490 -33.31 -18.79 -3.44
C ARG A 490 -34.22 -17.75 -4.09
N TYR A 491 -33.69 -16.99 -5.05
CA TYR A 491 -34.49 -16.03 -5.78
C TYR A 491 -35.58 -16.78 -6.56
N SER A 492 -36.83 -16.54 -6.18
CA SER A 492 -38.04 -17.08 -6.81
C SER A 492 -38.89 -15.98 -7.45
N GLY A 493 -38.35 -14.75 -7.54
CA GLY A 493 -39.01 -13.65 -8.23
C GLY A 493 -39.06 -13.88 -9.74
N TYR A 494 -39.97 -13.18 -10.41
CA TYR A 494 -40.08 -13.22 -11.87
C TYR A 494 -38.78 -12.76 -12.53
N ARG A 495 -38.40 -13.43 -13.61
CA ARG A 495 -37.25 -13.02 -14.42
C ARG A 495 -37.60 -11.75 -15.19
N LEU A 496 -36.65 -10.84 -15.35
CA LEU A 496 -36.89 -9.57 -16.08
C LEU A 496 -37.41 -9.80 -17.50
N LEU A 497 -36.89 -10.82 -18.19
CA LEU A 497 -37.37 -11.18 -19.54
C LEU A 497 -38.79 -11.77 -19.54
N GLU A 498 -39.21 -12.40 -18.43
CA GLU A 498 -40.58 -12.91 -18.30
C GLU A 498 -41.57 -11.76 -18.06
N LEU A 499 -41.20 -10.76 -17.26
CA LEU A 499 -42.00 -9.55 -17.05
C LEU A 499 -42.27 -8.79 -18.36
N TYR A 500 -41.27 -8.69 -19.24
CA TYR A 500 -41.44 -8.06 -20.55
C TYR A 500 -42.42 -8.86 -21.44
N ARG A 501 -42.27 -10.20 -21.48
CA ARG A 501 -43.18 -11.08 -22.24
C ARG A 501 -44.62 -11.05 -21.71
N PHE A 502 -44.82 -10.94 -20.40
CA PHE A 502 -46.15 -10.82 -19.81
C PHE A 502 -46.79 -9.45 -20.05
N ARG A 503 -46.00 -8.38 -20.24
CA ARG A 503 -46.52 -7.07 -20.62
C ARG A 503 -47.12 -7.08 -22.03
N GLU A 504 -46.47 -7.76 -22.98
CA GLU A 504 -46.98 -7.91 -24.37
C GLU A 504 -48.24 -8.79 -24.46
N LEU A 505 -48.48 -9.66 -23.46
CA LEU A 505 -49.72 -10.43 -23.37
C LEU A 505 -50.83 -9.62 -22.70
N ALA A 506 -50.50 -8.76 -21.73
CA ALA A 506 -51.47 -7.85 -21.10
C ALA A 506 -51.96 -6.74 -22.06
N ASP A 507 -51.10 -6.26 -22.97
CA ASP A 507 -51.46 -5.26 -24.01
C ASP A 507 -52.29 -5.84 -25.18
N LYS A 508 -52.50 -7.17 -25.24
CA LYS A 508 -53.26 -7.84 -26.30
C LYS A 508 -54.71 -8.16 -25.94
N ASP A 509 -55.08 -7.97 -24.67
CA ASP A 509 -56.42 -8.24 -24.14
C ASP A 509 -57.25 -6.95 -23.91
N ASP A 510 -56.73 -5.78 -24.32
CA ASP A 510 -57.46 -4.51 -24.53
C ASP A 510 -57.55 -4.21 -26.04
#